data_AF-A0AAP5Q8M6-F1
#
_entry.id   AF-A0AAP5Q8M6-F1
#
_cell.length_a   1.000
_cell.length_b   1.000
_cell.length_c   1.000
_cell.angle_alpha   90.00
_cell.angle_beta   90.00
_cell.angle_gamma   90.00
#
_symmetry.space_group_name_H-M   'P 1'
#
loop_
_entity.id
_entity.type
_entity.pdbx_description
1 polymer ?
#
loop_
_entity_poly.entity_id
_entity_poly.type
_entity_poly.pdbx_seq_one_letter_code
_entity_poly.pdbx_strand_id
1 'polypeptide(L)'
;MTYCVAMSVDDGLVFLSDTRTNAGVDHISTARKMSVFEQPGERMLVLLGAGNLSLTQAVLHELSEPTDPSQPTLWNAPTMADAARVIGRAVRGVHQREAEALQEFGVDFNCSFILGGQIAGNRPRLFMIYAAGNFIEASAVNPYFQIGEAKYGKPIIDRVLTPSTPLDEAAKCALISMDSTLRSNLSVGLPLDLLVYEKDSLRVTRFVSIDHDNAYFEMIHRTWGERLRQVFGEIPDPDWQDSPNVPLLQRDRALVLHRAPVGADGVEHEFDAKPAQTLAQAEKARAQR
;
A
#
# COMPACT_ATOMS: atom_id res chain seq x y z
N MET A 1 -4.11 -5.68 -10.33
CA MET A 1 -2.81 -5.41 -10.98
C MET A 1 -2.47 -3.93 -10.85
N THR A 2 -2.24 -3.47 -9.62
CA THR A 2 -1.92 -2.06 -9.32
C THR A 2 -1.52 -1.98 -7.85
N TYR A 3 -0.53 -1.15 -7.51
CA TYR A 3 -0.34 -0.66 -6.15
C TYR A 3 0.01 0.83 -6.19
N CYS A 4 -0.80 1.64 -5.51
CA CYS A 4 -0.51 3.05 -5.28
C CYS A 4 -0.62 3.36 -3.78
N VAL A 5 0.24 4.25 -3.30
CA VAL A 5 0.24 4.74 -1.92
C VAL A 5 0.42 6.25 -1.92
N ALA A 6 -0.28 6.92 -1.01
CA ALA A 6 -0.03 8.31 -0.69
C ALA A 6 0.02 8.52 0.82
N MET A 7 0.91 9.39 1.26
CA MET A 7 1.18 9.69 2.66
C MET A 7 1.03 11.20 2.88
N SER A 8 0.49 11.57 4.03
CA SER A 8 0.28 12.93 4.48
C SER A 8 1.02 13.13 5.80
N VAL A 9 2.10 13.91 5.76
CA VAL A 9 2.91 14.28 6.92
C VAL A 9 2.84 15.79 7.13
N ASP A 10 3.32 16.28 8.26
CA ASP A 10 3.23 17.70 8.63
C ASP A 10 3.90 18.62 7.59
N ASP A 11 4.98 18.14 6.99
CA ASP A 11 5.80 18.85 6.00
C ASP A 11 5.22 18.79 4.57
N GLY A 12 4.22 17.93 4.30
CA GLY A 12 3.62 17.82 2.97
C GLY A 12 3.09 16.44 2.62
N LEU A 13 3.19 16.06 1.34
CA LEU A 13 2.60 14.84 0.80
C LEU A 13 3.62 14.02 0.01
N VAL A 14 3.50 12.69 0.05
CA VAL A 14 4.28 11.76 -0.76
C VAL A 14 3.32 10.88 -1.55
N PHE A 15 3.57 10.68 -2.83
CA PHE A 15 2.78 9.83 -3.71
C PHE A 15 3.70 8.86 -4.45
N LEU A 16 3.32 7.58 -4.48
CA LEU A 16 4.03 6.55 -5.23
C LEU A 16 3.02 5.63 -5.92
N SER A 17 3.22 5.39 -7.22
CA SER A 17 2.39 4.46 -7.98
C SER A 17 3.25 3.56 -8.86
N ASP A 18 2.90 2.29 -8.94
CA ASP A 18 3.43 1.39 -9.97
C ASP A 18 2.76 1.66 -11.34
N THR A 19 3.26 1.07 -12.42
CA THR A 19 2.71 1.30 -13.78
C THR A 19 2.26 0.03 -14.50
N ARG A 20 2.61 -1.15 -13.98
CA ARG A 20 2.12 -2.42 -14.53
C ARG A 20 0.60 -2.50 -14.45
N THR A 21 -0.06 -2.81 -15.57
CA THR A 21 -1.51 -2.82 -15.66
C THR A 21 -2.00 -4.01 -16.47
N ASN A 22 -3.19 -4.50 -16.12
CA ASN A 22 -3.91 -5.49 -16.93
C ASN A 22 -4.78 -4.78 -17.97
N ALA A 23 -4.50 -4.98 -19.25
CA ALA A 23 -5.32 -4.48 -20.35
C ALA A 23 -6.15 -5.59 -21.03
N GLY A 24 -6.17 -6.81 -20.47
CA GLY A 24 -6.90 -7.96 -20.99
C GLY A 24 -6.17 -9.28 -20.73
N VAL A 25 -6.80 -10.40 -21.09
CA VAL A 25 -6.15 -11.72 -21.05
C VAL A 25 -4.88 -11.65 -21.90
N ASP A 26 -3.73 -11.99 -21.29
CA ASP A 26 -2.37 -11.94 -21.87
C ASP A 26 -1.84 -10.55 -22.24
N HIS A 27 -2.54 -9.46 -21.93
CA HIS A 27 -2.09 -8.09 -22.18
C HIS A 27 -1.66 -7.39 -20.88
N ILE A 28 -0.45 -7.69 -20.44
CA ILE A 28 0.22 -6.92 -19.39
C ILE A 28 0.97 -5.76 -20.05
N SER A 29 0.53 -4.53 -19.78
CA SER A 29 1.11 -3.32 -20.34
C SER A 29 1.57 -2.35 -19.25
N THR A 30 2.20 -1.25 -19.67
CA THR A 30 2.62 -0.15 -18.80
C THR A 30 1.68 1.03 -19.02
N ALA A 31 1.00 1.48 -17.97
CA ALA A 31 0.16 2.67 -17.99
C ALA A 31 0.45 3.52 -16.74
N ARG A 32 0.59 4.84 -16.91
CA ARG A 32 0.75 5.73 -15.76
C ARG A 32 -0.52 5.73 -14.93
N LYS A 33 -0.34 5.64 -13.62
CA LYS A 33 -1.44 5.65 -12.64
C LYS A 33 -1.46 6.90 -11.78
N MET A 34 -0.54 7.83 -12.03
CA MET A 34 -0.45 9.14 -11.41
C MET A 34 -0.77 10.22 -12.45
N SER A 35 -1.65 11.15 -12.09
CA SER A 35 -1.97 12.33 -12.88
C SER A 35 -1.86 13.57 -12.01
N VAL A 36 -1.30 14.65 -12.57
CA VAL A 36 -1.06 15.90 -11.85
C VAL A 36 -1.85 17.03 -12.51
N PHE A 37 -2.59 17.78 -11.69
CA PHE A 37 -3.30 19.00 -12.08
C PHE A 37 -2.64 20.16 -11.35
N GLU A 38 -1.90 20.98 -12.09
CA GLU A 38 -1.07 22.04 -11.54
C GLU A 38 -1.46 23.40 -12.12
N GLN A 39 -1.70 24.36 -11.23
CA GLN A 39 -1.73 25.78 -11.55
C GLN A 39 -0.73 26.46 -10.60
N PRO A 40 0.52 26.71 -11.06
CA PRO A 40 1.60 27.13 -10.17
C PRO A 40 1.24 28.36 -9.34
N GLY A 41 1.47 28.25 -8.02
CA GLY A 41 1.17 29.32 -7.06
C GLY A 41 -0.30 29.38 -6.61
N GLU A 42 -1.18 28.55 -7.17
CA GLU A 42 -2.60 28.51 -6.80
C GLU A 42 -3.07 27.11 -6.37
N ARG A 43 -2.81 26.05 -7.14
CA ARG A 43 -3.18 24.68 -6.75
C ARG A 43 -2.22 23.64 -7.31
N MET A 44 -2.02 22.58 -6.53
CA MET A 44 -1.33 21.36 -6.96
C MET A 44 -2.16 20.17 -6.48
N LEU A 45 -2.69 19.37 -7.40
CA LEU A 45 -3.46 18.17 -7.11
C LEU A 45 -2.82 16.96 -7.81
N VAL A 46 -2.78 15.84 -7.10
CA VAL A 46 -2.32 14.55 -7.60
C VAL A 46 -3.47 13.55 -7.46
N LEU A 47 -3.76 12.86 -8.55
CA LEU A 47 -4.73 11.78 -8.61
C LEU A 47 -4.01 10.46 -8.90
N LEU A 48 -4.13 9.50 -8.00
CA LEU A 48 -3.69 8.11 -8.22
C LEU A 48 -4.90 7.24 -8.54
N GLY A 49 -4.82 6.39 -9.56
CA GLY A 49 -5.89 5.48 -9.97
C GLY A 49 -5.53 4.00 -9.78
N ALA A 50 -6.51 3.18 -9.38
CA ALA A 50 -6.38 1.73 -9.34
C ALA A 50 -7.71 1.04 -9.64
N GLY A 51 -7.64 -0.19 -10.15
CA GLY A 51 -8.80 -1.00 -10.53
C GLY A 51 -8.81 -1.29 -12.02
N ASN A 52 -9.98 -1.31 -12.63
CA ASN A 52 -10.13 -1.50 -14.07
C ASN A 52 -9.55 -0.28 -14.82
N LEU A 53 -8.59 -0.54 -15.72
CA LEU A 53 -7.90 0.50 -16.49
C LEU A 53 -8.88 1.36 -17.30
N SER A 54 -9.84 0.75 -18.01
CA SER A 54 -10.78 1.50 -18.84
C SER A 54 -11.63 2.46 -18.00
N LEU A 55 -12.07 2.01 -16.81
CA LEU A 55 -12.82 2.84 -15.88
C LEU A 55 -11.97 4.00 -15.34
N THR A 56 -10.73 3.74 -14.92
CA THR A 56 -9.85 4.80 -14.42
C THR A 56 -9.49 5.84 -15.48
N GLN A 57 -9.30 5.41 -16.73
CA GLN A 57 -9.05 6.30 -17.87
C GLN A 57 -10.29 7.10 -18.26
N ALA A 58 -11.48 6.48 -18.26
CA ALA A 58 -12.73 7.18 -18.54
C ALA A 58 -13.00 8.29 -17.51
N VAL A 59 -12.77 8.01 -16.22
CA VAL A 59 -12.86 9.04 -15.17
C VAL A 59 -11.82 10.14 -15.37
N LEU A 60 -10.58 9.78 -15.69
CA LEU A 60 -9.54 10.78 -15.94
C LEU A 60 -9.88 11.69 -17.14
N HIS A 61 -10.41 11.11 -18.22
CA HIS A 61 -10.81 11.86 -19.42
C HIS A 61 -11.94 12.85 -19.10
N GLU A 62 -12.96 12.45 -18.34
CA GLU A 62 -14.00 13.38 -17.88
C GLU A 62 -13.45 14.55 -17.04
N LEU A 63 -12.40 14.28 -16.25
CA LEU A 63 -11.77 15.29 -15.39
C LEU A 63 -10.86 16.24 -16.17
N SER A 64 -10.18 15.74 -17.21
CA SER A 64 -9.26 16.54 -18.04
C SER A 64 -9.99 17.35 -19.12
N GLU A 65 -11.11 16.84 -19.62
CA GLU A 65 -11.88 17.46 -20.71
C GLU A 65 -13.33 17.74 -20.26
N PRO A 66 -13.54 18.73 -19.36
CA PRO A 66 -14.87 19.05 -18.87
C PRO A 66 -15.76 19.56 -20.00
N THR A 67 -16.88 18.87 -20.23
CA THR A 67 -17.83 19.17 -21.32
C THR A 67 -18.88 20.22 -20.97
N ASP A 68 -19.17 20.39 -19.68
CA ASP A 68 -20.14 21.37 -19.17
C ASP A 68 -19.42 22.46 -18.35
N PRO A 69 -19.27 23.68 -18.90
CA PRO A 69 -18.63 24.81 -18.21
C PRO A 69 -19.34 25.23 -16.92
N SER A 70 -20.61 24.86 -16.73
CA SER A 70 -21.38 25.20 -15.52
C SER A 70 -21.06 24.29 -14.34
N GLN A 71 -20.42 23.14 -14.58
CA GLN A 71 -20.09 22.19 -13.52
C GLN A 71 -18.74 22.54 -12.87
N PRO A 72 -18.61 22.34 -11.55
CA PRO A 72 -17.31 22.40 -10.89
C PRO A 72 -16.32 21.39 -11.49
N THR A 73 -15.08 21.84 -11.69
CA THR A 73 -13.95 21.08 -12.21
C THR A 73 -12.80 21.08 -11.19
N LEU A 74 -11.75 20.29 -11.43
CA LEU A 74 -10.55 20.33 -10.59
C LEU A 74 -9.81 21.67 -10.63
N TRP A 75 -10.06 22.49 -11.67
CA TRP A 75 -9.44 23.79 -11.88
C TRP A 75 -10.16 24.94 -11.16
N ASN A 76 -11.42 24.76 -10.78
CA ASN A 76 -12.20 25.80 -10.10
C ASN A 76 -12.80 25.35 -8.76
N ALA A 77 -12.60 24.09 -8.35
CA ALA A 77 -13.02 23.62 -7.03
C ALA A 77 -12.42 24.51 -5.92
N PRO A 78 -13.24 25.03 -4.99
CA PRO A 78 -12.76 25.98 -3.97
C PRO A 78 -12.03 25.30 -2.80
N THR A 79 -12.29 24.01 -2.55
CA THR A 79 -11.60 23.23 -1.52
C THR A 79 -11.22 21.85 -2.04
N MET A 80 -10.24 21.19 -1.39
CA MET A 80 -9.88 19.81 -1.74
C MET A 80 -11.04 18.82 -1.52
N ALA A 81 -11.97 19.09 -0.60
CA ALA A 81 -13.17 18.27 -0.43
C ALA A 81 -14.14 18.44 -1.62
N ASP A 82 -14.22 19.64 -2.19
CA ASP A 82 -14.98 19.88 -3.42
C ASP A 82 -14.31 19.20 -4.63
N ALA A 83 -12.98 19.21 -4.70
CA ALA A 83 -12.25 18.45 -5.71
C ALA A 83 -12.53 16.92 -5.59
N ALA A 84 -12.59 16.37 -4.37
CA ALA A 84 -12.99 14.99 -4.15
C ALA A 84 -14.45 14.71 -4.58
N ARG A 85 -15.37 15.68 -4.39
CA ARG A 85 -16.75 15.58 -4.91
C ARG A 85 -16.82 15.61 -6.43
N VAL A 86 -15.97 16.41 -7.09
CA VAL A 86 -15.87 16.43 -8.57
C VAL A 86 -15.46 15.05 -9.09
N ILE A 87 -14.42 14.43 -8.51
CA ILE A 87 -14.01 13.07 -8.86
C ILE A 87 -15.12 12.06 -8.57
N GLY A 88 -15.75 12.14 -7.40
CA GLY A 88 -16.88 11.27 -7.06
C GLY A 88 -18.07 11.39 -8.01
N ARG A 89 -18.31 12.57 -8.58
CA ARG A 89 -19.32 12.78 -9.63
C ARG A 89 -18.90 12.11 -10.94
N ALA A 90 -17.64 12.27 -11.34
CA ALA A 90 -17.11 11.64 -12.55
C ALA A 90 -17.18 10.10 -12.46
N VAL A 91 -16.81 9.52 -11.32
CA VAL A 91 -16.97 8.07 -11.05
C VAL A 91 -18.41 7.62 -11.25
N ARG A 92 -19.39 8.37 -10.73
CA ARG A 92 -20.81 8.04 -10.91
C ARG A 92 -21.29 8.21 -12.35
N GLY A 93 -20.79 9.22 -13.07
CA GLY A 93 -21.07 9.42 -14.49
C GLY A 93 -20.59 8.24 -15.33
N VAL A 94 -19.36 7.78 -15.11
CA VAL A 94 -18.82 6.58 -15.74
C VAL A 94 -19.62 5.33 -15.33
N HIS A 95 -19.95 5.17 -14.05
CA HIS A 95 -20.78 4.06 -13.59
C HIS A 95 -22.15 4.01 -14.30
N GLN A 96 -22.80 5.16 -14.49
CA GLN A 96 -24.10 5.22 -15.18
C GLN A 96 -24.04 4.73 -16.64
N ARG A 97 -22.88 4.84 -17.30
CA ARG A 97 -22.72 4.43 -18.70
C ARG A 97 -22.21 2.99 -18.85
N GLU A 98 -21.28 2.59 -17.98
CA GLU A 98 -20.50 1.36 -18.18
C GLU A 98 -20.95 0.19 -17.31
N ALA A 99 -21.57 0.44 -16.15
CA ALA A 99 -21.76 -0.62 -15.14
C ALA A 99 -22.73 -1.73 -15.59
N GLU A 100 -23.81 -1.39 -16.29
CA GLU A 100 -24.79 -2.36 -16.79
C GLU A 100 -24.15 -3.31 -17.82
N ALA A 101 -23.46 -2.75 -18.82
CA ALA A 101 -22.74 -3.54 -19.82
C ALA A 101 -21.65 -4.42 -19.18
N LEU A 102 -20.85 -3.88 -18.26
CA LEU A 102 -19.82 -4.67 -17.56
C LEU A 102 -20.45 -5.86 -16.82
N GLN A 103 -21.59 -5.64 -16.16
CA GLN A 103 -22.31 -6.68 -15.43
C GLN A 103 -22.82 -7.79 -16.38
N GLU A 104 -23.31 -7.45 -17.57
CA GLU A 104 -23.72 -8.44 -18.59
C GLU A 104 -22.57 -9.35 -19.03
N PHE A 105 -21.33 -8.83 -19.06
CA PHE A 105 -20.12 -9.60 -19.33
C PHE A 105 -19.49 -10.24 -18.08
N GLY A 106 -20.13 -10.16 -16.91
CA GLY A 106 -19.64 -10.73 -15.65
C GLY A 106 -18.42 -10.01 -15.07
N VAL A 107 -18.25 -8.73 -15.37
CA VAL A 107 -17.17 -7.88 -14.88
C VAL A 107 -17.70 -6.89 -13.85
N ASP A 108 -17.11 -6.88 -12.66
CA ASP A 108 -17.49 -5.90 -11.63
C ASP A 108 -17.02 -4.48 -11.98
N PHE A 109 -17.87 -3.49 -11.70
CA PHE A 109 -17.46 -2.09 -11.73
C PHE A 109 -16.53 -1.80 -10.54
N ASN A 110 -15.22 -1.81 -10.81
CA ASN A 110 -14.21 -1.63 -9.77
C ASN A 110 -13.16 -0.59 -10.17
N CYS A 111 -13.23 0.58 -9.52
CA CYS A 111 -12.19 1.59 -9.57
C CYS A 111 -12.08 2.29 -8.20
N SER A 112 -10.90 2.80 -7.91
CA SER A 112 -10.61 3.56 -6.69
C SER A 112 -9.54 4.60 -6.98
N PHE A 113 -9.59 5.70 -6.24
CA PHE A 113 -8.66 6.80 -6.43
C PHE A 113 -8.13 7.32 -5.10
N ILE A 114 -6.90 7.82 -5.12
CA ILE A 114 -6.37 8.66 -4.07
C ILE A 114 -6.20 10.06 -4.64
N LEU A 115 -6.83 11.05 -4.02
CA LEU A 115 -6.63 12.46 -4.33
C LEU A 115 -5.83 13.09 -3.21
N GLY A 116 -4.69 13.68 -3.51
CA GLY A 116 -3.98 14.54 -2.58
C GLY A 116 -3.55 15.84 -3.21
N GLY A 117 -3.29 16.86 -2.40
CA GLY A 117 -2.84 18.14 -2.93
C GLY A 117 -3.09 19.29 -1.98
N GLN A 118 -2.92 20.49 -2.51
CA GLN A 118 -3.13 21.74 -1.80
C GLN A 118 -3.67 22.80 -2.75
N ILE A 119 -4.64 23.57 -2.25
CA ILE A 119 -5.13 24.80 -2.87
C ILE A 119 -4.65 25.97 -1.99
N ALA A 120 -4.24 27.07 -2.60
CA ALA A 120 -3.68 28.24 -1.93
C ALA A 120 -4.54 28.69 -0.75
N GLY A 121 -3.87 29.08 0.34
CA GLY A 121 -4.51 29.50 1.59
C GLY A 121 -5.08 28.37 2.45
N ASN A 122 -5.02 27.11 2.00
CA ASN A 122 -5.46 25.94 2.77
C ASN A 122 -4.29 25.00 3.04
N ARG A 123 -4.41 24.13 4.05
CA ARG A 123 -3.43 23.06 4.31
C ARG A 123 -3.48 21.97 3.22
N PRO A 124 -2.39 21.19 3.02
CA PRO A 124 -2.44 19.95 2.24
C PRO A 124 -3.49 18.99 2.79
N ARG A 125 -4.19 18.28 1.91
CA ARG A 125 -5.22 17.28 2.27
C ARG A 125 -5.12 16.06 1.38
N LEU A 126 -5.56 14.92 1.90
CA LEU A 126 -5.50 13.63 1.24
C LEU A 126 -6.82 12.87 1.41
N PHE A 127 -7.35 12.30 0.33
CA PHE A 127 -8.64 11.64 0.24
C PHE A 127 -8.52 10.30 -0.49
N MET A 128 -9.36 9.34 -0.10
CA MET A 128 -9.58 8.09 -0.82
C MET A 128 -11.02 8.07 -1.34
N ILE A 129 -11.18 7.92 -2.66
CA ILE A 129 -12.46 7.87 -3.37
C ILE A 129 -12.75 6.41 -3.73
N TYR A 130 -13.94 5.93 -3.37
CA TYR A 130 -14.41 4.58 -3.64
C TYR A 130 -15.19 4.50 -4.96
N ALA A 131 -15.43 3.28 -5.46
CA ALA A 131 -16.20 3.01 -6.68
C ALA A 131 -17.64 3.57 -6.64
N ALA A 132 -18.22 3.79 -5.46
CA ALA A 132 -19.53 4.45 -5.29
C ALA A 132 -19.47 5.99 -5.38
N GLY A 133 -18.28 6.55 -5.60
CA GLY A 133 -18.02 7.99 -5.70
C GLY A 133 -18.09 8.74 -4.35
N ASN A 134 -18.26 8.04 -3.24
CA ASN A 134 -18.05 8.60 -1.90
C ASN A 134 -16.56 8.54 -1.52
N PHE A 135 -16.18 9.24 -0.47
CA PHE A 135 -14.78 9.33 -0.08
C PHE A 135 -14.60 9.48 1.44
N ILE A 136 -13.39 9.18 1.90
CA ILE A 136 -12.89 9.49 3.24
C ILE A 136 -11.65 10.38 3.13
N GLU A 137 -11.30 11.06 4.23
CA GLU A 137 -10.12 11.92 4.33
C GLU A 137 -9.11 11.33 5.32
N ALA A 138 -7.83 11.50 5.02
CA ALA A 138 -6.75 11.14 5.93
C ALA A 138 -6.80 12.03 7.19
N SER A 139 -6.29 11.49 8.29
CA SER A 139 -6.20 12.22 9.57
C SER A 139 -4.85 11.95 10.22
N ALA A 140 -4.53 12.64 11.32
CA ALA A 140 -3.30 12.36 12.06
C ALA A 140 -3.25 10.91 12.60
N VAL A 141 -4.40 10.27 12.82
CA VAL A 141 -4.49 8.87 13.28
C VAL A 141 -4.25 7.90 12.13
N ASN A 142 -4.65 8.27 10.91
CA ASN A 142 -4.40 7.49 9.70
C ASN A 142 -3.86 8.40 8.60
N PRO A 143 -2.52 8.62 8.56
CA PRO A 143 -1.89 9.63 7.71
C PRO A 143 -1.62 9.13 6.28
N TYR A 144 -2.18 7.99 5.85
CA TYR A 144 -1.92 7.46 4.52
C TYR A 144 -3.11 6.68 3.95
N PHE A 145 -3.11 6.52 2.64
CA PHE A 145 -4.01 5.62 1.93
C PHE A 145 -3.24 4.75 0.94
N GLN A 146 -3.78 3.55 0.70
CA GLN A 146 -3.30 2.62 -0.30
C GLN A 146 -4.47 2.15 -1.15
N ILE A 147 -4.25 1.97 -2.45
CA ILE A 147 -5.22 1.38 -3.39
C ILE A 147 -4.55 0.28 -4.22
N GLY A 148 -5.34 -0.70 -4.68
CA GLY A 148 -4.84 -1.91 -5.34
C GLY A 148 -4.33 -2.97 -4.36
N GLU A 149 -3.19 -3.60 -4.67
CA GLU A 149 -2.55 -4.69 -3.91
C GLU A 149 -1.81 -4.19 -2.66
N ALA A 150 -2.54 -3.53 -1.76
CA ALA A 150 -2.00 -2.78 -0.64
C ALA A 150 -1.40 -3.62 0.50
N LYS A 151 -1.78 -4.90 0.62
CA LYS A 151 -1.55 -5.70 1.84
C LYS A 151 -0.08 -5.98 2.13
N TYR A 152 0.73 -6.19 1.10
CA TYR A 152 2.14 -6.61 1.24
C TYR A 152 3.02 -5.48 1.80
N GLY A 153 2.82 -4.26 1.30
CA GLY A 153 3.57 -3.08 1.70
C GLY A 153 3.03 -2.38 2.95
N LYS A 154 1.86 -2.77 3.46
CA LYS A 154 1.22 -2.14 4.62
C LYS A 154 2.04 -2.23 5.93
N PRO A 155 2.64 -3.39 6.31
CA PRO A 155 3.24 -3.54 7.62
C PRO A 155 4.49 -2.68 7.89
N ILE A 156 5.20 -2.20 6.86
CA ILE A 156 6.32 -1.26 7.06
C ILE A 156 5.80 0.15 7.30
N ILE A 157 4.73 0.55 6.61
CA ILE A 157 4.09 1.85 6.79
C ILE A 157 3.53 1.95 8.21
N ASP A 158 2.78 0.93 8.65
CA ASP A 158 2.20 0.88 10.02
C ASP A 158 3.24 0.96 11.14
N ARG A 159 4.50 0.56 10.87
CA ARG A 159 5.57 0.55 11.88
C ARG A 159 6.38 1.84 11.94
N VAL A 160 6.45 2.59 10.85
CA VAL A 160 7.44 3.68 10.68
C VAL A 160 6.78 5.03 10.44
N LEU A 161 5.66 5.07 9.71
CA LEU A 161 5.05 6.33 9.31
C LEU A 161 4.27 6.96 10.46
N THR A 162 4.58 8.22 10.76
CA THR A 162 3.87 9.08 11.71
C THR A 162 3.64 10.46 11.07
N PRO A 163 2.71 11.29 11.57
CA PRO A 163 2.52 12.65 11.04
C PRO A 163 3.79 13.50 11.06
N SER A 164 4.66 13.31 12.06
CA SER A 164 5.93 14.02 12.21
C SER A 164 7.09 13.42 11.41
N THR A 165 6.86 12.35 10.64
CA THR A 165 7.91 11.73 9.81
C THR A 165 8.35 12.71 8.71
N PRO A 166 9.67 13.02 8.57
CA PRO A 166 10.15 13.90 7.52
C PRO A 166 9.81 13.40 6.12
N LEU A 167 9.61 14.31 5.15
CA LEU A 167 9.23 13.97 3.76
C LEU A 167 10.15 12.91 3.12
N ASP A 168 11.46 13.05 3.27
CA ASP A 168 12.42 12.13 2.66
C ASP A 168 12.36 10.73 3.30
N GLU A 169 12.03 10.64 4.59
CA GLU A 169 11.81 9.36 5.27
C GLU A 169 10.47 8.72 4.88
N ALA A 170 9.42 9.52 4.69
CA ALA A 170 8.14 9.05 4.17
C ALA A 170 8.30 8.51 2.73
N ALA A 171 9.06 9.21 1.87
CA ALA A 171 9.39 8.73 0.52
C ALA A 171 10.18 7.41 0.56
N LYS A 172 11.17 7.29 1.44
CA LYS A 172 11.91 6.04 1.66
C LYS A 172 11.01 4.91 2.15
N CYS A 173 10.08 5.20 3.07
CA CYS A 173 9.08 4.23 3.56
C CYS A 173 8.18 3.75 2.41
N ALA A 174 7.70 4.64 1.55
CA ALA A 174 6.90 4.29 0.38
C ALA A 174 7.67 3.37 -0.58
N LEU A 175 8.96 3.63 -0.83
CA LEU A 175 9.79 2.79 -1.68
C LEU A 175 10.04 1.40 -1.09
N ILE A 176 10.29 1.28 0.22
CA ILE A 176 10.42 -0.03 0.89
C ILE A 176 9.09 -0.79 0.86
N SER A 177 7.97 -0.08 1.04
CA SER A 177 6.63 -0.65 0.90
C SER A 177 6.41 -1.22 -0.50
N MET A 178 6.82 -0.50 -1.54
CA MET A 178 6.77 -0.95 -2.93
C MET A 178 7.70 -2.14 -3.19
N ASP A 179 8.93 -2.14 -2.67
CA ASP A 179 9.86 -3.27 -2.80
C ASP A 179 9.25 -4.58 -2.27
N SER A 180 8.64 -4.51 -1.08
CA SER A 180 7.96 -5.65 -0.46
C SER A 180 6.83 -6.17 -1.35
N THR A 181 6.03 -5.27 -1.93
CA THR A 181 4.93 -5.63 -2.82
C THR A 181 5.43 -6.22 -4.14
N LEU A 182 6.45 -5.63 -4.79
CA LEU A 182 7.03 -6.13 -6.04
C LEU A 182 7.58 -7.56 -5.89
N ARG A 183 8.21 -7.87 -4.76
CA ARG A 183 8.75 -9.21 -4.49
C ARG A 183 7.66 -10.26 -4.27
N SER A 184 6.49 -9.87 -3.77
CA SER A 184 5.45 -10.80 -3.34
C SER A 184 4.24 -10.88 -4.28
N ASN A 185 4.08 -9.94 -5.21
CA ASN A 185 2.95 -9.90 -6.13
C ASN A 185 3.35 -9.42 -7.53
N LEU A 186 3.34 -10.34 -8.50
CA LEU A 186 3.70 -10.07 -9.90
C LEU A 186 2.77 -9.10 -10.63
N SER A 187 1.58 -8.84 -10.07
CA SER A 187 0.63 -7.90 -10.65
C SER A 187 0.99 -6.43 -10.44
N VAL A 188 2.02 -6.16 -9.65
CA VAL A 188 2.63 -4.85 -9.43
C VAL A 188 3.98 -4.83 -10.14
N GLY A 189 4.35 -3.70 -10.75
CA GLY A 189 5.59 -3.67 -11.54
C GLY A 189 6.12 -2.28 -11.86
N LEU A 190 7.44 -2.26 -12.10
CA LEU A 190 8.20 -1.13 -12.62
C LEU A 190 7.76 -0.77 -14.06
N PRO A 191 7.98 0.49 -14.50
CA PRO A 191 8.51 1.62 -13.72
C PRO A 191 7.53 2.12 -12.63
N LEU A 192 8.04 2.89 -11.67
CA LEU A 192 7.24 3.61 -10.66
C LEU A 192 7.26 5.10 -10.96
N ASP A 193 6.21 5.81 -10.56
CA ASP A 193 6.20 7.27 -10.50
C ASP A 193 6.16 7.70 -9.03
N LEU A 194 7.16 8.47 -8.59
CA LEU A 194 7.29 9.04 -7.24
C LEU A 194 7.19 10.57 -7.32
N LEU A 195 6.28 11.15 -6.55
CA LEU A 195 6.12 12.60 -6.38
C LEU A 195 6.20 12.95 -4.90
N VAL A 196 7.05 13.91 -4.55
CA VAL A 196 7.15 14.46 -3.20
C VAL A 196 6.76 15.94 -3.25
N TYR A 197 5.72 16.28 -2.49
CA TYR A 197 5.17 17.63 -2.43
C TYR A 197 5.50 18.27 -1.09
N GLU A 198 6.22 19.38 -1.14
CA GLU A 198 6.47 20.22 0.01
C GLU A 198 5.29 21.16 0.24
N LYS A 199 4.79 21.21 1.47
CA LYS A 199 3.70 22.09 1.88
C LYS A 199 3.97 23.55 1.47
N ASP A 200 2.92 24.22 1.02
CA ASP A 200 2.92 25.62 0.57
C ASP A 200 3.75 25.92 -0.70
N SER A 201 4.38 24.92 -1.32
CA SER A 201 5.14 25.12 -2.57
C SER A 201 4.24 25.39 -3.79
N LEU A 202 3.00 24.87 -3.76
CA LEU A 202 1.95 25.01 -4.79
C LEU A 202 2.45 24.77 -6.23
N ARG A 203 3.44 23.88 -6.40
CA ARG A 203 3.99 23.45 -7.67
C ARG A 203 4.70 22.11 -7.53
N VAL A 204 4.96 21.42 -8.63
CA VAL A 204 5.77 20.21 -8.64
C VAL A 204 7.25 20.58 -8.55
N THR A 205 7.93 20.14 -7.49
CA THR A 205 9.37 20.36 -7.29
C THR A 205 10.19 19.08 -7.32
N ARG A 206 9.61 17.94 -6.91
CA ARG A 206 10.30 16.65 -6.84
C ARG A 206 9.43 15.55 -7.46
N PHE A 207 9.81 15.13 -8.66
CA PHE A 207 9.20 14.01 -9.38
C PHE A 207 10.28 13.14 -10.01
N VAL A 208 10.11 11.82 -9.96
CA VAL A 208 11.01 10.87 -10.64
C VAL A 208 10.23 9.64 -11.10
N SER A 209 10.50 9.21 -12.34
CA SER A 209 10.14 7.87 -12.80
C SER A 209 11.30 6.92 -12.50
N ILE A 210 11.02 5.82 -11.80
CA ILE A 210 11.98 4.85 -11.29
C ILE A 210 11.82 3.55 -12.10
N ASP A 211 12.81 3.18 -12.88
CA ASP A 211 12.84 1.92 -13.63
C ASP A 211 13.77 0.89 -12.95
N HIS A 212 14.14 -0.15 -13.68
CA HIS A 212 15.01 -1.23 -13.19
C HIS A 212 16.45 -0.78 -12.96
N ASP A 213 16.89 0.29 -13.62
CA ASP A 213 18.28 0.75 -13.61
C ASP A 213 18.49 1.90 -12.61
N ASN A 214 17.46 2.25 -11.84
CA ASN A 214 17.55 3.29 -10.84
C ASN A 214 18.45 2.87 -9.65
N ALA A 215 19.67 3.42 -9.61
CA ALA A 215 20.68 3.09 -8.61
C ALA A 215 20.22 3.27 -7.15
N TYR A 216 19.36 4.25 -6.86
CA TYR A 216 18.87 4.47 -5.50
C TYR A 216 17.86 3.40 -5.08
N PHE A 217 16.94 3.03 -5.98
CA PHE A 217 15.97 1.97 -5.70
C PHE A 217 16.64 0.59 -5.60
N GLU A 218 17.62 0.29 -6.45
CA GLU A 218 18.44 -0.92 -6.33
C GLU A 218 19.20 -0.97 -5.00
N MET A 219 19.77 0.17 -4.58
CA MET A 219 20.42 0.29 -3.27
C MET A 219 19.46 0.01 -2.11
N ILE A 220 18.22 0.52 -2.16
CA ILE A 220 17.18 0.21 -1.16
C ILE A 220 16.89 -1.29 -1.16
N HIS A 221 16.59 -1.87 -2.31
CA HIS A 221 16.24 -3.28 -2.48
C HIS A 221 17.30 -4.22 -1.88
N ARG A 222 18.58 -3.94 -2.18
CA ARG A 222 19.71 -4.72 -1.66
C ARG A 222 19.92 -4.51 -0.17
N THR A 223 20.08 -3.26 0.25
CA THR A 223 20.43 -2.90 1.63
C THR A 223 19.34 -3.33 2.61
N TRP A 224 18.07 -3.09 2.28
CA TRP A 224 16.94 -3.49 3.12
C TRP A 224 16.87 -5.01 3.29
N GLY A 225 17.01 -5.76 2.19
CA GLY A 225 17.01 -7.22 2.21
C GLY A 225 18.18 -7.80 3.00
N GLU A 226 19.38 -7.23 2.90
CA GLU A 226 20.55 -7.63 3.70
C GLU A 226 20.31 -7.37 5.19
N ARG A 227 19.84 -6.18 5.57
CA ARG A 227 19.61 -5.81 6.97
C ARG A 227 18.49 -6.60 7.61
N LEU A 228 17.41 -6.90 6.90
CA LEU A 228 16.33 -7.76 7.43
C LEU A 228 16.83 -9.17 7.77
N ARG A 229 17.67 -9.76 6.92
CA ARG A 229 18.27 -11.09 7.20
C ARG A 229 19.21 -11.03 8.39
N GLN A 230 19.99 -9.96 8.52
CA GLN A 230 20.86 -9.75 9.67
C GLN A 230 20.04 -9.67 10.96
N VAL A 231 19.05 -8.78 11.03
CA VAL A 231 18.18 -8.62 12.21
C VAL A 231 17.49 -9.94 12.54
N PHE A 232 16.98 -10.66 11.54
CA PHE A 232 16.36 -11.96 11.75
C PHE A 232 17.31 -12.99 12.39
N GLY A 233 18.57 -13.06 11.94
CA GLY A 233 19.58 -13.94 12.54
C GLY A 233 20.09 -13.51 13.92
N GLU A 234 19.84 -12.26 14.32
CA GLU A 234 20.14 -11.75 15.65
C GLU A 234 19.02 -12.08 16.68
N ILE A 235 17.80 -12.38 16.21
CA ILE A 235 16.70 -12.83 17.06
C ILE A 235 17.08 -14.18 17.68
N PRO A 236 17.03 -14.33 19.02
CA PRO A 236 17.36 -15.60 19.65
C PRO A 236 16.41 -16.72 19.23
N ASP A 237 16.94 -17.93 19.17
CA ASP A 237 16.15 -19.10 18.85
C ASP A 237 14.99 -19.28 19.84
N PRO A 238 13.83 -19.78 19.38
CA PRO A 238 12.79 -20.33 20.24
C PRO A 238 13.36 -21.26 21.31
N ASP A 239 13.15 -20.93 22.58
CA ASP A 239 13.39 -21.85 23.69
C ASP A 239 12.13 -22.68 23.91
N TRP A 240 12.25 -23.99 23.74
CA TRP A 240 11.18 -24.95 23.93
C TRP A 240 11.30 -25.61 25.31
N GLN A 241 11.91 -25.00 26.32
CA GLN A 241 11.93 -25.57 27.67
C GLN A 241 10.75 -25.07 28.50
N ASP A 242 10.30 -25.89 29.46
CA ASP A 242 9.31 -25.47 30.46
C ASP A 242 9.92 -24.36 31.33
N SER A 243 9.46 -23.13 31.12
CA SER A 243 9.92 -21.96 31.85
C SER A 243 8.91 -21.58 32.93
N PRO A 244 9.32 -21.50 34.22
CA PRO A 244 8.40 -21.20 35.32
C PRO A 244 7.76 -19.80 35.22
N ASN A 245 8.32 -18.92 34.38
CA ASN A 245 7.89 -17.53 34.21
C ASN A 245 7.03 -17.30 32.96
N VAL A 246 6.75 -18.34 32.17
CA VAL A 246 5.88 -18.25 30.99
C VAL A 246 4.54 -18.91 31.32
N PRO A 247 3.41 -18.18 31.31
CA PRO A 247 2.11 -18.77 31.57
C PRO A 247 1.80 -19.91 30.59
N LEU A 248 1.64 -21.12 31.13
CA LEU A 248 1.11 -22.25 30.38
C LEU A 248 -0.38 -22.02 30.09
N LEU A 249 -0.79 -22.21 28.83
CA LEU A 249 -2.22 -22.31 28.48
C LEU A 249 -2.82 -23.50 29.25
N GLN A 250 -3.93 -23.29 29.96
CA GLN A 250 -4.63 -24.36 30.69
C GLN A 250 -4.93 -25.51 29.72
N ARG A 251 -4.46 -26.71 30.08
CA ARG A 251 -4.35 -27.91 29.23
C ARG A 251 -5.69 -28.58 28.83
N ASP A 252 -6.82 -27.87 28.88
CA ASP A 252 -8.14 -28.45 28.57
C ASP A 252 -8.30 -28.79 27.07
N ARG A 253 -7.35 -28.38 26.22
CA ARG A 253 -7.20 -28.86 24.84
C ARG A 253 -5.74 -29.15 24.52
N ALA A 254 -5.22 -30.25 25.06
CA ALA A 254 -3.97 -30.81 24.57
C ALA A 254 -4.04 -31.06 23.04
N LEU A 255 -2.90 -30.98 22.35
CA LEU A 255 -2.80 -31.36 20.94
C LEU A 255 -3.38 -32.77 20.74
N VAL A 256 -4.35 -32.90 19.83
CA VAL A 256 -4.88 -34.20 19.41
C VAL A 256 -3.84 -34.86 18.51
N LEU A 257 -3.02 -35.73 19.10
CA LEU A 257 -2.01 -36.49 18.39
C LEU A 257 -2.60 -37.81 17.88
N HIS A 258 -2.79 -37.92 16.57
CA HIS A 258 -3.08 -39.20 15.91
C HIS A 258 -1.76 -39.91 15.62
N ARG A 259 -1.52 -41.06 16.26
CA ARG A 259 -0.32 -41.88 16.03
C ARG A 259 -0.65 -43.03 15.07
N ALA A 260 0.34 -43.45 14.28
CA ALA A 260 0.20 -44.63 13.43
C ALA A 260 -0.11 -45.87 14.31
N PRO A 261 -0.95 -46.81 13.83
CA PRO A 261 -1.10 -48.10 14.49
C PRO A 261 0.26 -48.79 14.59
N VAL A 262 0.54 -49.43 15.72
CA VAL A 262 1.76 -50.25 15.91
C VAL A 262 1.86 -51.27 14.78
N GLY A 263 3.05 -51.42 14.19
CA GLY A 263 3.30 -52.42 13.15
C GLY A 263 3.04 -53.85 13.64
N ALA A 264 2.83 -54.78 12.71
CA ALA A 264 2.50 -56.19 12.98
C ALA A 264 3.58 -56.99 13.73
N ASP A 265 4.72 -56.36 13.99
CA ASP A 265 5.87 -56.84 14.74
C ASP A 265 5.70 -56.77 16.27
N GLY A 266 4.64 -56.13 16.77
CA GLY A 266 4.25 -56.19 18.18
C GLY A 266 5.25 -55.52 19.14
N VAL A 267 6.22 -54.77 18.61
CA VAL A 267 7.20 -54.02 19.39
C VAL A 267 6.60 -52.66 19.73
N GLU A 268 6.18 -52.48 20.99
CA GLU A 268 5.99 -51.14 21.53
C GLU A 268 7.37 -50.47 21.63
N HIS A 269 7.64 -49.55 20.71
CA HIS A 269 8.75 -48.64 20.90
C HIS A 269 8.40 -47.71 22.07
N GLU A 270 9.11 -47.87 23.19
CA GLU A 270 9.07 -46.95 24.32
C GLU A 270 9.55 -45.57 23.82
N PHE A 271 8.60 -44.69 23.51
CA PHE A 271 8.92 -43.34 23.07
C PHE A 271 8.79 -42.41 24.26
N ASP A 272 9.95 -41.99 24.77
CA ASP A 272 10.11 -40.88 25.71
C ASP A 272 9.75 -39.54 25.01
N ALA A 273 8.45 -39.39 24.68
CA ALA A 273 7.93 -38.18 24.11
C ALA A 273 7.80 -37.15 25.24
N LYS A 274 8.74 -36.20 25.27
CA LYS A 274 8.73 -35.10 26.23
C LYS A 274 7.36 -34.39 26.24
N PRO A 275 6.89 -33.92 27.42
CA PRO A 275 5.63 -33.19 27.52
C PRO A 275 5.58 -31.99 26.57
N ALA A 276 4.37 -31.51 26.25
CA ALA A 276 4.21 -30.26 25.52
C ALA A 276 4.91 -29.11 26.29
N GLN A 277 5.82 -28.43 25.60
CA GLN A 277 6.75 -27.44 26.15
C GLN A 277 6.21 -26.01 26.04
N THR A 278 6.69 -25.09 26.89
CA THR A 278 6.49 -23.64 26.68
C THR A 278 7.40 -23.10 25.57
N LEU A 279 6.89 -22.15 24.78
CA LEU A 279 7.69 -21.33 23.87
C LEU A 279 8.16 -20.07 24.61
N ALA A 280 9.46 -19.97 24.85
CA ALA A 280 10.14 -18.84 25.48
C ALA A 280 11.28 -18.31 24.57
N GLN A 281 11.96 -17.25 25.00
CA GLN A 281 13.15 -16.73 24.32
C GLN A 281 14.40 -17.30 24.99
N ALA A 282 15.28 -17.96 24.23
CA ALA A 282 16.55 -18.44 24.77
C ALA A 282 17.44 -17.25 25.14
N GLU A 283 17.82 -17.12 26.42
CA GLU A 283 18.92 -16.21 26.77
C GLU A 283 20.21 -16.79 26.22
N LYS A 284 20.86 -16.07 25.27
CA LYS A 284 22.25 -16.39 24.92
C LYS A 284 23.07 -16.19 26.18
N ALA A 285 23.42 -17.29 26.86
CA ALA A 285 24.42 -17.26 27.91
C ALA A 285 25.62 -16.51 27.35
N ARG A 286 25.93 -15.33 27.93
CA ARG A 286 27.13 -14.57 27.62
C ARG A 286 28.29 -15.55 27.72
N ALA A 287 28.85 -15.96 26.60
CA ALA A 287 30.07 -16.75 26.59
C ALA A 287 31.15 -15.85 27.19
N GLN A 288 31.36 -15.97 28.50
CA GLN A 288 32.59 -15.52 29.13
C GLN A 288 33.68 -16.45 28.61
N ARG A 289 34.40 -15.99 27.60
CA ARG A 289 35.84 -16.21 27.38
C ARG A 289 36.32 -15.42 26.18
#